data_AF-A0A399FEL2-F1
#
_entry.id   AF-A0A399FEL2-F1
#
_cell.length_a   1.000
_cell.length_b   1.000
_cell.length_c   1.000
_cell.angle_alpha   90.00
_cell.angle_beta   90.00
_cell.angle_gamma   90.00
#
_symmetry.space_group_name_H-M   'P 1'
#
loop_
_entity.id
_entity.type
_entity.pdbx_description
1 polymer ?
#
loop_
_entity_poly.entity_id
_entity_poly.type
_entity_poly.pdbx_seq_one_letter_code
_entity_poly.pdbx_strand_id
1 'polypeptide(L)' 'MGGVAPTVLNAADEIAVKAFLGGRIGYLDIAGVLEKVLQQTPVLPLTWENILRSDAEARKRAEEWVRTRA' A
#
# COMPACT_ATOMS: atom_id res chain seq x y z
N MET A 1 -12.58 3.15 9.68
CA MET A 1 -12.01 3.19 8.31
C MET A 1 -13.11 2.82 7.33
N GLY A 2 -13.23 3.59 6.24
CA GLY A 2 -14.22 3.44 5.16
C GLY A 2 -13.78 4.34 4.00
N GLY A 3 -14.51 4.34 2.88
CA GLY A 3 -14.08 5.08 1.69
C GLY A 3 -12.95 4.35 0.94
N VAL A 4 -11.85 5.03 0.64
CA VAL A 4 -10.75 4.51 -0.20
C VAL A 4 -9.81 3.50 0.50
N ALA A 5 -9.96 3.30 1.81
CA ALA A 5 -9.04 2.45 2.59
C ALA A 5 -8.91 1.00 2.08
N PRO A 6 -9.97 0.29 1.64
CA PRO A 6 -9.83 -1.05 1.07
C PRO A 6 -9.03 -1.06 -0.23
N THR A 7 -9.19 -0.05 -1.09
CA THR A 7 -8.42 0.09 -2.34
C THR A 7 -6.93 0.28 -2.03
N VAL A 8 -6.62 1.15 -1.07
CA VAL A 8 -5.24 1.39 -0.62
C VAL A 8 -4.61 0.11 -0.06
N LEU A 9 -5.35 -0.62 0.78
CA LEU A 9 -4.87 -1.86 1.36
C LEU A 9 -4.55 -2.90 0.27
N ASN A 10 -5.47 -3.09 -0.69
CA ASN A 10 -5.25 -4.01 -1.81
C ASN A 10 -4.02 -3.64 -2.64
N ALA A 11 -3.89 -2.34 -2.98
CA ALA A 11 -2.76 -1.82 -3.74
C ALA A 11 -1.41 -2.03 -3.04
N ALA A 12 -1.36 -1.79 -1.74
CA ALA A 12 -0.15 -2.00 -0.94
C ALA A 12 0.19 -3.49 -0.79
N ASP A 13 -0.81 -4.35 -0.62
CA ASP A 13 -0.64 -5.81 -0.48
C ASP A 13 -0.04 -6.43 -1.73
N GLU A 14 -0.53 -6.06 -2.91
CA GLU A 14 0.03 -6.54 -4.19
C GLU A 14 1.53 -6.24 -4.33
N ILE A 15 1.96 -5.03 -3.93
CA ILE A 15 3.38 -4.65 -3.96
C ILE A 15 4.19 -5.40 -2.91
N ALA A 16 3.68 -5.52 -1.68
CA ALA A 16 4.34 -6.20 -0.58
C ALA A 16 4.51 -7.71 -0.86
N VAL A 17 3.45 -8.39 -1.31
CA VAL A 17 3.48 -9.81 -1.67
C VAL A 17 4.42 -10.04 -2.85
N LYS A 18 4.39 -9.18 -3.89
CA LYS A 18 5.34 -9.28 -5.01
C LYS A 18 6.78 -9.11 -4.55
N ALA A 19 7.06 -8.21 -3.60
CA ALA A 19 8.39 -8.03 -3.04
C ALA A 19 8.84 -9.24 -2.21
N PHE A 20 7.94 -9.80 -1.39
CA PHE A 20 8.19 -11.00 -0.59
C PHE A 20 8.49 -12.21 -1.47
N LEU A 21 7.65 -12.49 -2.47
CA LEU A 21 7.86 -13.58 -3.42
C LEU A 21 9.14 -13.40 -4.26
N GLY A 22 9.55 -12.15 -4.49
CA GLY A 22 10.82 -11.81 -5.13
C GLY A 22 12.03 -11.80 -4.19
N GLY A 23 11.89 -12.21 -2.93
CA GLY A 23 12.99 -12.27 -1.95
C GLY A 23 13.55 -10.90 -1.51
N ARG A 24 12.82 -9.80 -1.75
CA ARG A 24 13.27 -8.44 -1.42
C ARG A 24 12.93 -8.01 0.00
N ILE A 25 11.89 -8.59 0.60
CA ILE A 25 11.47 -8.33 1.99
C ILE A 25 11.10 -9.65 2.68
N GLY A 26 11.11 -9.68 4.01
CA GLY A 26 10.66 -10.82 4.80
C GLY A 26 9.14 -10.89 4.96
N TYR A 27 8.63 -12.01 5.46
CA TYR A 27 7.19 -12.21 5.69
C TYR A 27 6.59 -11.16 6.65
N LEU A 28 7.30 -10.84 7.74
CA LEU A 28 6.85 -9.84 8.71
C LEU A 28 6.89 -8.40 8.18
N ASP A 29 7.67 -8.14 7.14
CA ASP A 29 7.73 -6.81 6.51
C ASP A 29 6.46 -6.49 5.73
N ILE A 30 5.67 -7.49 5.31
CA ILE A 30 4.38 -7.27 4.63
C ILE A 30 3.48 -6.41 5.51
N ALA A 31 3.29 -6.78 6.78
CA ALA A 31 2.48 -6.00 7.71
C ALA A 31 3.02 -4.58 7.90
N GLY A 32 4.35 -4.42 7.92
CA GLY A 32 5.00 -3.11 8.01
C GLY A 32 4.71 -2.18 6.83
N VAL A 33 4.72 -2.70 5.60
CA VAL A 33 4.33 -1.94 4.40
C VAL A 33 2.87 -1.50 4.52
N LEU A 34 1.97 -2.45 4.81
CA LEU A 34 0.53 -2.18 4.88
C LEU A 34 0.20 -1.12 5.92
N GLU A 35 0.77 -1.25 7.12
CA GLU A 35 0.58 -0.28 8.20
C GLU A 35 1.07 1.10 7.78
N LYS A 36 2.28 1.19 7.20
CA LYS A 36 2.85 2.48 6.79
C LYS A 36 1.99 3.18 5.73
N VAL A 37 1.53 2.44 4.73
CA VAL A 37 0.73 3.01 3.64
C VAL A 37 -0.66 3.43 4.15
N LEU A 38 -1.29 2.62 5.00
CA LEU A 38 -2.58 2.97 5.60
C LEU A 38 -2.51 4.17 6.54
N GLN A 39 -1.48 4.27 7.38
CA GLN A 39 -1.29 5.42 8.29
C GLN A 39 -1.16 6.75 7.54
N GLN A 40 -0.67 6.72 6.30
CA GLN A 40 -0.47 7.91 5.47
C GLN A 40 -1.66 8.20 4.54
N THR A 41 -2.68 7.35 4.55
CA THR A 41 -3.84 7.49 3.67
C THR A 41 -4.88 8.42 4.29
N PRO A 42 -5.23 9.53 3.64
CA PRO A 42 -6.29 10.40 4.13
C PRO A 42 -7.66 9.74 4.00
N VAL A 43 -8.58 10.11 4.88
CA VAL A 43 -10.00 9.73 4.73
C VAL A 43 -10.60 10.56 3.60
N LEU A 44 -10.96 9.89 2.50
CA LEU A 44 -11.53 10.51 1.31
C LEU A 44 -12.93 9.94 1.00
N PRO A 45 -13.83 10.75 0.42
CA PRO A 45 -15.12 10.26 -0.05
C PRO A 45 -14.91 9.26 -1.20
N LEU A 46 -15.81 8.28 -1.27
CA LEU A 46 -15.73 7.20 -2.26
C LEU A 46 -16.20 7.70 -3.63
N THR A 47 -15.26 8.25 -4.41
CA THR A 47 -15.46 8.62 -5.81
C THR A 47 -14.46 7.87 -6.68
N TRP A 48 -14.77 7.66 -7.96
CA TRP A 48 -13.86 7.02 -8.90
C TRP A 48 -12.49 7.68 -8.96
N GLU A 49 -12.46 9.02 -8.99
CA GLU A 49 -11.21 9.79 -8.98
C GLU A 49 -10.40 9.52 -7.71
N ASN A 50 -11.03 9.52 -6.54
CA ASN A 50 -10.34 9.25 -5.28
C ASN A 50 -9.85 7.81 -5.19
N ILE A 51 -10.60 6.84 -5.71
CA ILE A 51 -10.19 5.43 -5.76
C ILE A 51 -8.92 5.29 -6.61
N LEU A 52 -8.93 5.79 -7.84
CA LEU A 52 -7.80 5.68 -8.76
C LEU A 52 -6.56 6.41 -8.24
N ARG A 53 -6.74 7.62 -7.69
CA ARG A 53 -5.66 8.40 -7.08
C ARG A 53 -5.07 7.68 -5.87
N SER A 54 -5.91 7.11 -5.01
CA SER A 54 -5.46 6.44 -3.78
C SER A 54 -4.75 5.12 -4.09
N ASP A 55 -5.21 4.35 -5.10
CA ASP A 55 -4.50 3.16 -5.60
C ASP A 55 -3.09 3.52 -6.07
N ALA A 56 -2.97 4.50 -6.98
CA ALA A 56 -1.68 4.90 -7.53
C ALA A 56 -0.70 5.39 -6.44
N GLU A 57 -1.19 6.20 -5.51
CA GLU A 57 -0.39 6.71 -4.39
C GLU A 57 0.02 5.60 -3.41
N ALA A 58 -0.87 4.65 -3.13
CA ALA A 58 -0.57 3.49 -2.29
C ALA A 58 0.52 2.62 -2.89
N ARG A 59 0.46 2.34 -4.20
CA ARG A 59 1.51 1.59 -4.91
C ARG A 59 2.86 2.29 -4.82
N LYS A 60 2.88 3.60 -5.11
CA LYS A 60 4.10 4.41 -5.04
C LYS A 60 4.74 4.36 -3.65
N ARG A 61 3.94 4.54 -2.59
CA ARG A 61 4.43 4.50 -1.20
C ARG A 61 4.91 3.11 -0.79
N ALA A 62 4.20 2.07 -1.19
CA ALA A 62 4.62 0.69 -0.93
C ALA A 62 5.96 0.38 -1.61
N GLU A 63 6.14 0.80 -2.86
CA GLU A 63 7.40 0.63 -3.59
C GLU A 63 8.55 1.43 -2.95
N GLU A 64 8.29 2.67 -2.53
CA GLU A 64 9.26 3.48 -1.79
C GLU A 64 9.70 2.80 -0.49
N TRP A 65 8.75 2.27 0.28
CA TRP A 65 9.06 1.56 1.52
C TRP A 65 9.90 0.31 1.26
N VAL A 66 9.51 -0.52 0.27
CA VAL A 66 10.25 -1.73 -0.11
C VAL A 66 11.70 -1.38 -0.50
N ARG A 67 11.92 -0.28 -1.24
CA ARG A 67 13.27 0.19 -1.59
C ARG A 67 14.13 0.62 -0.41
N THR A 68 13.52 1.05 0.71
CA THR A 68 14.26 1.45 1.92
C THR A 68 14.62 0.29 2.84
N ARG A 69 14.10 -0.91 2.58
CA ARG A 69 14.26 -2.12 3.41
C ARG A 69 15.05 -3.24 2.72
N ALA A 70 15.05 -3.25 1.38
CA ALA A 70 15.95 -4.08 0.56
C ALA A 70 17.38 -3.53 0.56
#